data_AF-A0AAU4SI91-F1
#
_entry.id   AF-A0AAU4SI91-F1
#
_cell.length_a   1.000
_cell.length_b   1.000
_cell.length_c   1.000
_cell.angle_alpha   90.00
_cell.angle_beta   90.00
_cell.angle_gamma   90.00
#
_symmetry.space_group_name_H-M   'P 1'
#
loop_
_entity.id
_entity.type
_entity.pdbx_description
1 polymer ?
#
loop_
_entity_poly.entity_id
_entity_poly.type
_entity_poly.pdbx_seq_one_letter_code
_entity_poly.pdbx_strand_id
1 'polypeptide(L)'
;MLALAHTVQRDWPAAERHARHALRLKLAVHDVTGIALTLDLLARIATETGAHDHAALVLGGADRVWSNIDRDRWGSAALNKTRRDSERRAREALGEAAYERAYRHGGELELTELVGRALEERRGAREHAGGPKGCHLTPRESQVADLVAQGLANHQIADRLVIARRTAEGHVERILGKLGLNNRSQLAAWVTARR
;
A
#
# COMPACT_ATOMS: atom_id res chain seq x y z
N MET A 1 -18.16 -0.06 -0.43
CA MET A 1 -18.95 0.62 -1.48
C MET A 1 -18.14 1.69 -2.21
N LEU A 2 -17.53 2.67 -1.54
CA LEU A 2 -16.73 3.73 -2.21
C LEU A 2 -15.57 3.19 -3.07
N ALA A 3 -14.80 2.22 -2.56
CA ALA A 3 -13.72 1.61 -3.33
C ALA A 3 -14.21 0.96 -4.65
N LEU A 4 -15.34 0.23 -4.60
CA LEU A 4 -15.96 -0.36 -5.78
C LEU A 4 -16.43 0.72 -6.77
N ALA A 5 -17.06 1.79 -6.28
CA ALA A 5 -17.49 2.90 -7.12
C ALA A 5 -16.32 3.53 -7.88
N HIS A 6 -15.19 3.76 -7.21
CA HIS A 6 -13.99 4.30 -7.86
C HIS A 6 -13.35 3.29 -8.82
N THR A 7 -13.43 1.98 -8.59
CA THR A 7 -12.98 0.99 -9.61
C THR A 7 -13.84 1.01 -10.87
N VAL A 8 -15.15 1.26 -10.76
CA VAL A 8 -16.03 1.42 -11.94
C VAL A 8 -15.66 2.69 -12.71
N GLN A 9 -15.32 3.76 -11.99
CA GLN A 9 -14.86 5.03 -12.55
C GLN A 9 -13.39 5.01 -13.01
N ARG A 10 -12.67 3.90 -12.77
CA ARG A 10 -11.22 3.74 -13.02
C ARG A 10 -10.33 4.75 -12.30
N ASP A 11 -10.81 5.34 -11.20
CA ASP A 11 -9.99 6.14 -10.28
C ASP A 11 -9.25 5.20 -9.33
N TRP A 12 -8.19 4.57 -9.84
CA TRP A 12 -7.41 3.59 -9.08
C TRP A 12 -6.80 4.16 -7.80
N PRO A 13 -6.24 5.40 -7.78
CA PRO A 13 -5.73 5.98 -6.55
C PRO A 13 -6.80 6.14 -5.45
N ALA A 14 -8.01 6.61 -5.78
CA ALA A 14 -9.08 6.71 -4.81
C ALA A 14 -9.61 5.33 -4.39
N ALA A 15 -9.76 4.41 -5.34
CA ALA A 15 -10.16 3.04 -5.06
C ALA A 15 -9.21 2.35 -4.07
N GLU A 16 -7.90 2.49 -4.29
CA GLU A 16 -6.85 1.91 -3.45
C GLU A 16 -6.89 2.47 -2.02
N ARG A 17 -6.98 3.80 -1.87
CA ARG A 17 -7.10 4.44 -0.55
C ARG A 17 -8.32 3.94 0.21
N HIS A 18 -9.48 3.89 -0.44
CA HIS A 18 -10.71 3.45 0.20
C HIS A 18 -10.71 1.95 0.51
N ALA A 19 -10.13 1.12 -0.36
CA ALA A 19 -10.00 -0.32 -0.12
C ALA A 19 -9.08 -0.60 1.06
N ARG A 20 -7.91 0.04 1.13
CA ARG A 20 -7.00 -0.08 2.28
C ARG A 20 -7.60 0.42 3.58
N HIS A 21 -8.33 1.54 3.55
CA HIS A 21 -9.02 2.04 4.73
C HIS A 21 -10.10 1.04 5.22
N ALA A 22 -10.91 0.51 4.30
CA ALA A 22 -11.90 -0.51 4.62
C ALA A 22 -11.26 -1.78 5.20
N LEU A 23 -10.13 -2.23 4.66
CA LEU A 23 -9.43 -3.42 5.14
C LEU A 23 -8.99 -3.27 6.60
N ARG A 24 -8.48 -2.10 6.99
CA ARG A 24 -8.10 -1.81 8.39
C ARG A 24 -9.29 -1.88 9.34
N LEU A 25 -10.41 -1.25 8.95
CA LEU A 25 -11.62 -1.26 9.78
C LEU A 25 -12.18 -2.69 9.95
N LYS A 26 -12.15 -3.47 8.87
CA LYS A 26 -12.66 -4.85 8.86
C LYS A 26 -11.81 -5.80 9.69
N LEU A 27 -10.49 -5.62 9.67
CA LEU A 27 -9.59 -6.35 10.56
C LEU A 27 -9.90 -6.05 12.02
N ALA A 28 -10.14 -4.78 12.37
CA ALA A 28 -10.42 -4.37 13.75
C ALA A 28 -11.71 -4.98 14.34
N VAL A 29 -12.67 -5.34 13.48
CA VAL A 29 -13.94 -5.97 13.89
C VAL A 29 -14.01 -7.47 13.55
N HIS A 30 -12.90 -8.08 13.11
CA HIS A 30 -12.84 -9.48 12.69
C HIS A 30 -13.90 -9.89 11.64
N ASP A 31 -14.23 -8.98 10.71
CA ASP A 31 -15.13 -9.24 9.57
C ASP A 31 -14.38 -10.03 8.48
N VAL A 32 -14.25 -11.35 8.68
CA VAL A 32 -13.47 -12.25 7.80
C VAL A 32 -13.97 -12.20 6.36
N THR A 33 -15.29 -12.17 6.15
CA THR A 33 -15.89 -12.10 4.81
C THR A 33 -15.59 -10.77 4.13
N GLY A 34 -15.72 -9.66 4.86
CA GLY A 34 -15.38 -8.35 4.34
C GLY A 34 -13.88 -8.21 4.03
N ILE A 35 -13.01 -8.85 4.82
CA ILE A 35 -11.57 -8.89 4.56
C ILE A 35 -11.31 -9.59 3.23
N ALA A 36 -11.86 -10.79 3.02
CA ALA A 36 -11.69 -11.56 1.80
C ALA A 36 -12.13 -10.78 0.54
N LEU A 37 -13.32 -10.16 0.60
CA LEU A 37 -13.84 -9.29 -0.47
C LEU A 37 -12.95 -8.08 -0.76
N THR A 38 -12.37 -7.49 0.28
CA THR A 38 -11.50 -6.31 0.14
C THR A 38 -10.13 -6.69 -0.42
N LEU A 39 -9.62 -7.88 -0.10
CA LEU A 39 -8.39 -8.42 -0.67
C LEU A 39 -8.56 -8.69 -2.18
N ASP A 40 -9.67 -9.30 -2.62
CA ASP A 40 -9.95 -9.47 -4.06
C ASP A 40 -10.03 -8.12 -4.80
N LEU A 41 -10.60 -7.10 -4.14
CA LEU A 41 -10.66 -5.75 -4.70
C LEU A 41 -9.26 -5.11 -4.81
N LEU A 42 -8.40 -5.29 -3.80
CA LEU A 42 -7.02 -4.81 -3.83
C LEU A 42 -6.19 -5.54 -4.89
N ALA A 43 -6.37 -6.86 -5.05
CA ALA A 43 -5.75 -7.62 -6.12
C ALA A 43 -6.13 -7.08 -7.50
N ARG A 44 -7.43 -6.78 -7.72
CA ARG A 44 -7.89 -6.13 -8.96
C ARG A 44 -7.20 -4.80 -9.19
N ILE A 45 -7.17 -3.92 -8.17
CA ILE A 45 -6.53 -2.61 -8.27
C ILE A 45 -5.04 -2.76 -8.58
N ALA A 46 -4.35 -3.72 -7.94
CA ALA A 46 -2.94 -4.03 -8.20
C ALA A 46 -2.71 -4.48 -9.66
N THR A 47 -3.57 -5.35 -10.19
CA THR A 47 -3.51 -5.76 -11.60
C THR A 47 -3.71 -4.59 -12.56
N GLU A 48 -4.67 -3.70 -12.30
CA GLU A 48 -4.97 -2.55 -13.17
C GLU A 48 -3.89 -1.46 -13.10
N THR A 49 -3.12 -1.42 -12.01
CA THR A 49 -2.03 -0.46 -11.81
C THR A 49 -0.65 -1.03 -12.15
N GLY A 50 -0.58 -2.27 -12.67
CA GLY A 50 0.64 -2.94 -13.11
C GLY A 50 1.47 -3.59 -12.00
N ALA A 51 0.95 -3.68 -10.77
CA ALA A 51 1.61 -4.33 -9.64
C ALA A 51 1.29 -5.83 -9.60
N HIS A 52 1.66 -6.54 -10.66
CA HIS A 52 1.24 -7.94 -10.89
C HIS A 52 1.76 -8.91 -9.83
N ASP A 53 3.00 -8.75 -9.34
CA ASP A 53 3.55 -9.56 -8.23
C ASP A 53 2.73 -9.41 -6.95
N HIS A 54 2.35 -8.16 -6.65
CA HIS A 54 1.53 -7.85 -5.49
C HIS A 54 0.11 -8.41 -5.65
N ALA A 55 -0.46 -8.32 -6.85
CA ALA A 55 -1.76 -8.93 -7.15
C ALA A 55 -1.74 -10.45 -6.91
N ALA A 56 -0.69 -11.16 -7.39
CA ALA A 56 -0.54 -12.60 -7.18
C ALA A 56 -0.45 -12.97 -5.69
N LEU A 57 0.34 -12.23 -4.91
CA LEU A 57 0.46 -12.42 -3.46
C LEU A 57 -0.88 -12.23 -2.75
N VAL A 58 -1.59 -11.13 -3.04
CA VAL A 58 -2.88 -10.84 -2.42
C VAL A 58 -3.94 -11.87 -2.82
N LEU A 59 -3.92 -12.37 -4.07
CA LEU A 59 -4.83 -13.42 -4.54
C LEU A 59 -4.66 -14.75 -3.80
N GLY A 60 -3.41 -15.15 -3.53
CA GLY A 60 -3.08 -16.38 -2.80
C GLY A 60 -3.54 -16.31 -1.35
N GLY A 61 -3.27 -15.19 -0.68
CA GLY A 61 -3.76 -14.98 0.68
C GLY A 61 -5.29 -14.90 0.77
N ALA A 62 -5.93 -14.21 -0.19
CA ALA A 62 -7.39 -14.17 -0.27
C ALA A 62 -8.00 -15.57 -0.45
N ASP A 63 -7.37 -16.46 -1.22
CA ASP A 63 -7.88 -17.83 -1.40
C ASP A 63 -7.90 -18.62 -0.10
N ARG A 64 -6.88 -18.47 0.74
CA ARG A 64 -6.83 -19.08 2.09
C ARG A 64 -7.91 -18.50 3.01
N VAL A 65 -8.17 -17.21 2.95
CA VAL A 65 -9.27 -16.61 3.74
C VAL A 65 -10.61 -17.16 3.25
N TRP A 66 -10.79 -17.28 1.93
CA TRP A 66 -11.98 -17.86 1.32
C TRP A 66 -12.11 -19.36 1.54
N SER A 67 -11.04 -20.14 1.67
CA SER A 67 -11.15 -21.60 1.94
C SER A 67 -11.75 -21.90 3.31
N ASN A 68 -11.68 -20.94 4.23
CA ASN A 68 -12.30 -21.01 5.56
C ASN A 68 -13.77 -20.54 5.55
N ILE A 69 -14.27 -20.08 4.41
CA ILE A 69 -15.65 -19.63 4.21
C ILE A 69 -16.30 -20.55 3.17
N ASP A 70 -17.52 -21.00 3.41
CA ASP A 70 -18.26 -21.82 2.44
C ASP A 70 -18.48 -21.01 1.12
N ARG A 71 -17.64 -21.28 0.12
CA ARG A 71 -17.57 -20.55 -1.17
C ARG A 71 -18.89 -20.60 -1.94
N ASP A 72 -19.68 -21.65 -1.73
CA ASP A 72 -20.95 -21.85 -2.44
C ASP A 72 -22.09 -21.00 -1.88
N ARG A 73 -21.94 -20.48 -0.66
CA ARG A 73 -23.04 -19.83 0.07
C ARG A 73 -23.08 -18.30 -0.04
N TRP A 74 -22.02 -17.65 -0.54
CA TRP A 74 -21.87 -16.17 -0.55
C TRP A 74 -21.44 -15.56 -1.90
N GLY A 75 -21.31 -16.37 -2.97
CA GLY A 75 -20.64 -15.98 -4.22
C GLY A 75 -21.43 -15.04 -5.14
N SER A 76 -21.12 -13.73 -5.12
CA SER A 76 -21.48 -12.84 -6.23
C SER A 76 -20.70 -13.25 -7.49
N ALA A 77 -21.41 -13.67 -8.55
CA ALA A 77 -20.80 -14.06 -9.82
C ALA A 77 -19.87 -12.98 -10.42
N ALA A 78 -20.16 -11.70 -10.18
CA ALA A 78 -19.37 -10.56 -10.65
C ALA A 78 -18.01 -10.44 -9.94
N LEU A 79 -17.96 -10.72 -8.63
CA LEU A 79 -16.72 -10.70 -7.86
C LEU A 79 -15.85 -11.92 -8.19
N ASN A 80 -16.47 -13.09 -8.35
CA ASN A 80 -15.79 -14.29 -8.84
C ASN A 80 -15.16 -14.08 -10.22
N LYS A 81 -15.87 -13.39 -11.13
CA LYS A 81 -15.33 -13.01 -12.45
C LYS A 81 -14.13 -12.06 -12.31
N THR A 82 -14.24 -11.05 -11.46
CA THR A 82 -13.18 -10.05 -11.21
C THR A 82 -11.90 -10.71 -10.69
N ARG A 83 -12.03 -11.67 -9.78
CA ARG A 83 -10.91 -12.45 -9.24
C ARG A 83 -10.20 -13.23 -10.35
N ARG A 84 -10.96 -14.00 -11.15
CA ARG A 84 -10.42 -14.77 -12.30
C ARG A 84 -9.73 -13.89 -13.34
N ASP A 85 -10.30 -12.71 -13.62
CA ASP A 85 -9.70 -11.75 -14.55
C ASP A 85 -8.36 -11.19 -14.01
N SER A 86 -8.27 -10.98 -12.69
CA SER A 86 -7.05 -10.50 -12.04
C SER A 86 -5.96 -11.57 -12.03
N GLU A 87 -6.31 -12.82 -11.74
CA GLU A 87 -5.41 -13.97 -11.84
C GLU A 87 -4.85 -14.13 -13.25
N ARG A 88 -5.72 -14.18 -14.27
CA ARG A 88 -5.30 -14.36 -15.67
C ARG A 88 -4.28 -13.29 -16.09
N ARG A 89 -4.56 -12.02 -15.81
CA ARG A 89 -3.67 -10.92 -16.17
C ARG A 89 -2.36 -10.93 -15.39
N ALA A 90 -2.36 -11.36 -14.14
CA ALA A 90 -1.12 -11.50 -13.36
C ALA A 90 -0.25 -12.64 -13.91
N ARG A 91 -0.85 -13.78 -14.28
CA ARG A 91 -0.16 -14.89 -14.94
C ARG A 91 0.43 -14.47 -16.30
N GLU A 92 -0.35 -13.75 -17.11
CA GLU A 92 0.10 -13.23 -18.42
C GLU A 92 1.29 -12.26 -18.28
N ALA A 93 1.29 -11.40 -17.26
CA ALA A 93 2.34 -10.39 -17.06
C ALA A 93 3.62 -10.94 -16.42
N LEU A 94 3.52 -11.87 -15.47
CA LEU A 94 4.66 -12.39 -14.70
C LEU A 94 5.26 -13.66 -15.30
N GLY A 95 4.45 -14.41 -16.06
CA GLY A 95 4.72 -15.80 -16.39
C GLY A 95 4.39 -16.75 -15.22
N GLU A 96 4.10 -17.99 -15.60
CA GLU A 96 3.53 -19.02 -14.71
C GLU A 96 4.38 -19.26 -13.44
N ALA A 97 5.68 -19.46 -13.59
CA ALA A 97 6.55 -19.78 -12.46
C ALA A 97 6.69 -18.64 -11.44
N ALA A 98 6.67 -17.38 -11.90
CA ALA A 98 6.76 -16.22 -11.02
C ALA A 98 5.44 -15.97 -10.29
N TYR A 99 4.32 -16.10 -11.00
CA TYR A 99 2.99 -16.06 -10.41
C TYR A 99 2.83 -17.10 -9.31
N GLU A 100 3.14 -18.37 -9.59
CA GLU A 100 2.96 -19.47 -8.63
C GLU A 100 3.79 -19.28 -7.36
N ARG A 101 5.00 -18.72 -7.46
CA ARG A 101 5.80 -18.39 -6.27
C ARG A 101 5.14 -17.29 -5.43
N ALA A 102 4.72 -16.19 -6.04
CA ALA A 102 4.09 -15.08 -5.34
C ALA A 102 2.74 -15.49 -4.72
N TYR A 103 1.93 -16.24 -5.47
CA TYR A 103 0.65 -16.78 -5.03
C TYR A 103 0.82 -17.73 -3.84
N ARG A 104 1.73 -18.70 -3.94
CA ARG A 104 2.01 -19.63 -2.83
C ARG A 104 2.48 -18.91 -1.58
N HIS A 105 3.41 -17.96 -1.76
CA HIS A 105 3.88 -17.14 -0.65
C HIS A 105 2.73 -16.41 0.06
N GLY A 106 1.82 -15.80 -0.71
CA GLY A 106 0.62 -15.16 -0.14
C GLY A 106 -0.29 -16.11 0.62
N GLY A 107 -0.45 -17.35 0.14
CA GLY A 107 -1.23 -18.39 0.82
C GLY A 107 -0.60 -18.91 2.13
N GLU A 108 0.72 -18.79 2.29
CA GLU A 108 1.43 -19.20 3.49
C GLU A 108 1.34 -18.15 4.63
N LEU A 109 1.08 -16.88 4.29
CA LEU A 109 1.00 -15.79 5.27
C LEU A 109 -0.18 -15.93 6.23
N GLU A 110 0.07 -15.57 7.50
CA GLU A 110 -0.98 -15.35 8.49
C GLU A 110 -1.79 -14.09 8.17
N LEU A 111 -3.06 -14.06 8.59
CA LEU A 111 -4.01 -13.00 8.18
C LEU A 111 -3.51 -11.58 8.46
N THR A 112 -2.93 -11.34 9.63
CA THR A 112 -2.39 -10.03 10.01
C THR A 112 -1.21 -9.62 9.12
N GLU A 113 -0.35 -10.56 8.76
CA GLU A 113 0.80 -10.32 7.88
C GLU A 113 0.36 -10.07 6.45
N LEU A 114 -0.58 -10.88 5.93
CA LEU A 114 -1.21 -10.69 4.63
C LEU A 114 -1.86 -9.29 4.51
N VAL A 115 -2.60 -8.87 5.55
CA VAL A 115 -3.17 -7.52 5.59
C VAL A 115 -2.07 -6.47 5.63
N GLY A 116 -1.00 -6.68 6.41
CA GLY A 116 0.18 -5.81 6.40
C GLY A 116 0.73 -5.60 4.99
N ARG A 117 0.98 -6.69 4.25
CA ARG A 117 1.46 -6.64 2.85
C ARG A 117 0.47 -5.96 1.91
N ALA A 118 -0.83 -6.23 2.03
CA ALA A 118 -1.87 -5.56 1.23
C ALA A 118 -1.99 -4.04 1.50
N LEU A 119 -1.57 -3.61 2.70
CA LEU A 119 -1.55 -2.22 3.12
C LEU A 119 -0.24 -1.50 2.77
N GLU A 120 0.83 -2.22 2.44
CA GLU A 120 2.10 -1.62 2.01
C GLU A 120 1.91 -0.84 0.70
N GLU A 121 2.20 0.46 0.73
CA GLU A 121 2.25 1.30 -0.47
C GLU A 121 3.48 0.95 -1.30
N ARG A 122 3.28 0.76 -2.62
CA ARG A 122 4.29 0.63 -3.68
C ARG A 122 5.72 1.06 -3.27
N ARG A 123 6.51 0.13 -2.74
CA ARG A 123 7.97 0.24 -2.70
C ARG A 123 8.68 -0.67 -3.72
N GLY A 124 8.00 -1.63 -4.35
CA GLY A 124 8.67 -2.64 -5.19
C GLY A 124 8.91 -2.32 -6.68
N ALA A 125 8.14 -1.42 -7.31
CA ALA A 125 8.05 -1.40 -8.78
C ALA A 125 8.41 -0.07 -9.48
N ARG A 126 9.10 0.87 -8.81
CA ARG A 126 9.59 2.11 -9.46
C ARG A 126 11.06 2.46 -9.21
N GLU A 127 11.85 1.59 -8.60
CA GLU A 127 13.26 1.90 -8.30
C GLU A 127 14.24 1.75 -9.48
N HIS A 128 13.79 1.36 -10.68
CA HIS A 128 14.70 1.16 -11.82
C HIS A 128 14.42 2.00 -13.08
N ALA A 129 13.55 3.01 -13.04
CA ALA A 129 13.39 3.91 -14.18
C ALA A 129 12.98 5.33 -13.77
N GLY A 130 13.94 6.26 -13.80
CA GLY A 130 13.67 7.69 -13.90
C GLY A 130 14.46 8.54 -12.92
N GLY A 131 15.52 9.17 -13.42
CA GLY A 131 16.22 10.27 -12.76
C GLY A 131 15.33 11.49 -12.47
N PRO A 132 15.90 12.53 -11.85
CA PRO A 132 15.22 13.39 -10.89
C PRO A 132 14.22 14.34 -11.55
N LYS A 133 12.94 14.18 -11.22
CA LYS A 133 11.92 15.23 -11.42
C LYS A 133 11.56 15.80 -10.05
N GLY A 134 11.72 17.11 -9.92
CA GLY A 134 11.74 17.90 -8.68
C GLY A 134 10.72 17.46 -7.63
N CYS A 135 11.22 16.92 -6.53
CA CYS A 135 10.42 16.59 -5.36
C CYS A 135 10.14 17.85 -4.55
N HIS A 136 8.99 18.48 -4.78
CA HIS A 136 8.48 19.52 -3.91
C HIS A 136 7.85 18.87 -2.66
N LEU A 137 8.40 19.19 -1.49
CA LEU A 137 7.81 18.84 -0.21
C LEU A 137 6.46 19.56 -0.07
N THR A 138 5.47 18.90 0.53
CA THR A 138 4.23 19.58 0.92
C THR A 138 4.51 20.66 1.98
N PRO A 139 3.62 21.63 2.23
CA PRO A 139 3.85 22.66 3.24
C PRO A 139 4.19 22.08 4.62
N ARG A 140 3.49 21.00 5.01
CA ARG A 140 3.73 20.31 6.28
C ARG A 140 5.05 19.53 6.31
N GLU A 141 5.44 18.93 5.20
CA GLU A 141 6.75 18.28 5.06
C GLU A 141 7.90 19.29 5.12
N SER A 142 7.72 20.46 4.50
CA SER A 142 8.72 21.53 4.51
C SER A 142 8.95 22.04 5.93
N GLN A 143 7.87 22.28 6.70
CA GLN A 143 7.95 22.64 8.11
C GLN A 143 8.73 21.60 8.94
N VAL A 144 8.47 20.31 8.73
CA VAL A 144 9.21 19.24 9.43
C VAL A 144 10.68 19.21 9.01
N ALA A 145 10.96 19.35 7.71
CA ALA A 145 12.34 19.38 7.19
C ALA A 145 13.14 20.58 7.74
N ASP A 146 12.52 21.76 7.85
CA ASP A 146 13.13 22.95 8.44
C ASP A 146 13.46 22.75 9.93
N LEU A 147 12.58 22.07 10.68
CA LEU A 147 12.82 21.77 12.10
C LEU A 147 13.92 20.71 12.26
N VAL A 148 14.02 19.74 11.35
CA VAL A 148 15.13 18.78 11.31
C VAL A 148 16.45 19.49 10.99
N ALA A 149 16.45 20.45 10.06
CA ALA A 149 17.63 21.25 9.71
C ALA A 149 18.11 22.14 10.87
N GLN A 150 17.19 22.56 11.75
CA GLN A 150 17.51 23.24 13.01
C GLN A 150 18.07 22.30 14.10
N GLY A 151 18.22 21.00 13.81
CA GLY A 151 18.78 20.01 14.73
C GLY A 151 17.78 19.41 15.73
N LEU A 152 16.47 19.70 15.60
CA LEU A 152 15.48 19.19 16.56
C LEU A 152 15.30 17.67 16.44
N ALA A 153 15.06 17.03 17.58
CA ALA A 153 14.67 15.63 17.65
C ALA A 153 13.15 15.45 17.47
N ASN A 154 12.71 14.25 17.09
CA ASN A 154 11.30 13.98 16.74
C ASN A 154 10.32 14.32 17.88
N HIS A 155 10.73 14.23 19.14
CA HIS A 155 9.91 14.66 20.28
C HIS A 155 9.74 16.18 20.32
N GLN A 156 10.81 16.95 20.12
CA GLN A 156 10.76 18.42 20.06
C GLN A 156 9.98 18.93 18.84
N ILE A 157 10.06 18.21 17.72
CA ILE A 157 9.25 18.46 16.52
C ILE A 157 7.77 18.21 16.83
N ALA A 158 7.47 17.10 17.52
CA ALA A 158 6.13 16.75 17.93
C ALA A 158 5.53 17.80 18.87
N ASP A 159 6.30 18.29 19.83
CA ASP A 159 5.89 19.36 20.75
C ASP A 159 5.62 20.68 20.03
N ARG A 160 6.52 21.10 19.13
CA ARG A 160 6.33 22.35 18.35
C ARG A 160 5.18 22.29 17.36
N LEU A 161 4.90 21.12 16.81
CA LEU A 161 3.87 20.93 15.80
C LEU A 161 2.53 20.46 16.38
N VAL A 162 2.48 20.24 17.71
CA VAL A 162 1.33 19.72 18.47
C VAL A 162 0.79 18.43 17.85
N ILE A 163 1.66 17.43 17.72
CA ILE A 163 1.35 16.10 17.16
C ILE A 163 1.97 14.99 18.01
N ALA A 164 1.59 13.73 17.79
CA ALA A 164 2.24 12.60 18.45
C ALA A 164 3.67 12.36 17.90
N ARG A 165 4.58 11.89 18.75
CA ARG A 165 5.97 11.56 18.38
C ARG A 165 6.06 10.62 17.17
N ARG A 166 5.22 9.59 17.14
CA ARG A 166 5.16 8.61 16.04
C ARG A 166 4.71 9.24 14.72
N THR A 167 3.93 10.32 14.78
CA THR A 167 3.54 11.11 13.61
C THR A 167 4.70 11.94 13.09
N ALA A 168 5.52 12.52 13.98
CA ALA A 168 6.75 13.21 13.59
C ALA A 168 7.77 12.25 12.96
N GLU A 169 7.97 11.06 13.54
CA GLU A 169 8.80 9.97 12.99
C GLU A 169 8.35 9.60 11.56
N GLY A 170 7.05 9.34 11.37
CA GLY A 170 6.50 9.01 10.06
C GLY A 170 6.61 10.15 9.04
N HIS A 171 6.52 11.41 9.48
CA HIS A 171 6.77 12.56 8.59
C HIS A 171 8.22 12.59 8.12
N VAL A 172 9.21 12.37 9.01
CA VAL A 172 10.64 12.35 8.66
C VAL A 172 10.96 11.20 7.71
N GLU A 173 10.49 9.98 8.00
CA GLU A 173 10.71 8.81 7.13
C GLU A 173 10.14 9.03 5.72
N ARG A 174 8.96 9.62 5.63
CA ARG A 174 8.32 9.91 4.34
C ARG A 174 9.05 11.00 3.57
N ILE A 175 9.59 12.02 4.25
CA ILE A 175 10.42 13.06 3.63
C ILE A 175 11.72 12.45 3.09
N LEU A 176 12.39 11.61 3.88
CA LEU A 176 13.60 10.90 3.46
C LEU A 176 13.35 10.02 2.23
N GLY A 177 12.29 9.20 2.26
CA GLY A 177 11.90 8.38 1.11
C GLY A 177 11.52 9.20 -0.12
N LYS A 178 10.84 10.34 0.07
CA LYS A 178 10.45 11.22 -1.04
C LYS A 178 11.64 11.93 -1.67
N LEU A 179 12.68 12.24 -0.91
CA LEU A 179 13.88 12.93 -1.38
C LEU A 179 15.02 11.97 -1.76
N GLY A 180 14.84 10.65 -1.59
CA GLY A 180 15.88 9.67 -1.82
C GLY A 180 17.06 9.78 -0.85
N LEU A 181 16.81 10.27 0.37
CA LEU A 181 17.81 10.49 1.39
C LEU A 181 17.79 9.35 2.40
N ASN A 182 18.97 8.95 2.85
CA ASN A 182 19.15 7.78 3.71
C ASN A 182 19.16 8.13 5.20
N ASN A 183 19.39 9.40 5.56
CA ASN A 183 19.42 9.82 6.96
C ASN A 183 19.05 11.29 7.17
N ARG A 184 18.69 11.61 8.41
CA ARG A 184 18.30 12.96 8.85
C ARG A 184 19.39 14.02 8.60
N SER A 185 20.66 13.64 8.59
CA SER A 185 21.77 14.57 8.35
C SER A 185 21.82 14.98 6.88
N GLN A 186 21.55 14.05 5.97
CA GLN A 186 21.37 14.35 4.54
C GLN A 186 20.15 15.25 4.32
N LEU A 187 19.07 15.05 5.08
CA LEU A 187 17.91 15.95 5.03
C LEU A 187 18.27 17.37 5.46
N ALA A 188 19.01 17.53 6.56
CA ALA A 188 19.48 18.84 7.01
C ALA A 188 20.39 19.53 5.98
N ALA A 189 21.30 18.77 5.37
CA ALA A 189 22.18 19.26 4.30
C ALA A 189 21.38 19.70 3.06
N TRP A 190 20.38 18.92 2.66
CA TRP A 190 19.51 19.23 1.53
C TRP A 190 18.68 20.50 1.74
N VAL A 191 18.14 20.72 2.94
CA VAL A 191 17.40 21.95 3.27
C VAL A 191 18.32 23.17 3.22
N THR A 192 19.55 23.03 3.72
CA THR A 192 20.54 24.11 3.72
C THR A 192 20.99 24.47 2.31
N ALA A 193 21.17 23.47 1.43
CA ALA A 193 21.56 23.66 0.04
C ALA A 193 20.46 24.33 -0.84
N ARG A 194 19.26 24.53 -0.29
CA ARG A 194 18.10 25.09 -0.97
C ARG A 194 17.78 26.53 -0.55
N ARG A 195 18.57 27.10 0.37
CA ARG A 195 18.58 28.53 0.72
C ARG A 195 19.70 29.24 -0.01
#